data_AF-A0A832D660-F1
#
_entry.id   AF-A0A832D660-F1
#
_cell.length_a   1.000
_cell.length_b   1.000
_cell.length_c   1.000
_cell.angle_alpha   90.00
_cell.angle_beta   90.00
_cell.angle_gamma   90.00
#
_symmetry.space_group_name_H-M   'P 1'
#
loop_
_entity.id
_entity.type
_entity.pdbx_description
1 polymer ?
#
loop_
_entity_poly.entity_id
_entity_poly.type
_entity_poly.pdbx_seq_one_letter_code
_entity_poly.pdbx_strand_id
1 'polypeptide(L)'
;MIKKELLRKSIHFSGLLYIPSYEIFGVEIVSISLITLVCVFALVEVLRLKKGFLRSVFRDHEQEKVGAYFYSLLVFALITPFFQKEAVFVAVTTAIVGDGFAGISKMLGKERVASVAMFISSLSTVYLLGLLNFFSLFAILAATLVERVKKLGDLMLEDNFTVPIVSTIVYSVKYISNV
;
A
#
# COMPACT_ATOMS: atom_id res chain seq x y z
N MET A 1 16.85 -13.32 11.55
CA MET A 1 15.65 -12.47 11.66
C MET A 1 15.78 -11.21 10.80
N ILE A 2 16.55 -10.20 11.20
CA ILE A 2 16.67 -8.88 10.53
C ILE A 2 16.91 -8.95 9.01
N LYS A 3 17.82 -9.78 8.51
CA LYS A 3 18.10 -9.91 7.05
C LYS A 3 16.85 -10.27 6.21
N LYS A 4 15.97 -11.15 6.72
CA LYS A 4 14.71 -11.50 6.03
C LYS A 4 13.70 -10.34 6.06
N GLU A 5 13.70 -9.58 7.15
CA GLU A 5 12.82 -8.43 7.34
C GLU A 5 13.19 -7.28 6.38
N LEU A 6 14.49 -6.98 6.26
CA LEU A 6 15.04 -6.04 5.29
C LEU A 6 14.72 -6.46 3.85
N LEU A 7 14.95 -7.73 3.48
CA LEU A 7 14.61 -8.23 2.14
C LEU A 7 13.12 -8.05 1.82
N ARG A 8 12.21 -8.34 2.76
CA ARG A 8 10.77 -8.14 2.56
C ARG A 8 10.44 -6.66 2.36
N LYS A 9 11.09 -5.75 3.09
CA LYS A 9 10.89 -4.30 2.89
C LYS A 9 11.54 -3.78 1.59
N SER A 10 12.65 -4.35 1.12
CA SER A 10 13.16 -4.07 -0.23
C SER A 10 12.18 -4.48 -1.33
N ILE A 11 11.50 -5.64 -1.17
CA ILE A 11 10.42 -6.07 -2.08
C ILE A 11 9.20 -5.13 -1.95
N HIS A 12 8.84 -4.70 -0.74
CA HIS A 12 7.79 -3.69 -0.54
C HIS A 12 8.08 -2.39 -1.33
N PHE A 13 9.30 -1.86 -1.21
CA PHE A 13 9.71 -0.66 -1.93
C PHE A 13 9.77 -0.84 -3.46
N SER A 14 9.81 -2.06 -4.02
CA SER A 14 9.69 -2.22 -5.48
C SER A 14 8.31 -1.82 -6.01
N GLY A 15 7.29 -1.71 -5.14
CA GLY A 15 6.01 -1.07 -5.44
C GLY A 15 6.13 0.39 -5.90
N LEU A 16 7.26 1.07 -5.64
CA LEU A 16 7.52 2.41 -6.20
C LEU A 16 7.61 2.41 -7.72
N LEU A 17 7.91 1.27 -8.35
CA LEU A 17 7.91 1.13 -9.81
C LEU A 17 6.53 1.38 -10.43
N TYR A 18 5.45 1.29 -9.65
CA TYR A 18 4.10 1.66 -10.10
C TYR A 18 4.05 3.07 -10.72
N ILE A 19 4.68 4.06 -10.09
CA ILE A 19 4.61 5.47 -10.52
C ILE A 19 5.24 5.67 -11.92
N PRO A 20 6.51 5.30 -12.17
CA PRO A 20 7.07 5.39 -13.51
C PRO A 20 6.38 4.44 -14.50
N SER A 21 5.87 3.28 -14.09
CA SER A 21 5.06 2.43 -14.97
C SER A 21 3.78 3.15 -15.43
N TYR A 22 3.11 3.90 -14.55
CA TYR A 22 1.92 4.67 -14.91
C TYR A 22 2.26 5.83 -15.87
N GLU A 23 3.34 6.58 -15.62
CA GLU A 23 3.74 7.69 -16.49
C GLU A 23 4.26 7.22 -17.86
N ILE A 24 4.88 6.03 -17.95
CA ILE A 24 5.43 5.49 -19.21
C ILE A 24 4.38 4.75 -20.03
N PHE A 25 3.54 3.92 -19.40
CA PHE A 25 2.60 3.02 -20.09
C PHE A 25 1.13 3.47 -20.02
N GLY A 26 0.82 4.48 -19.21
CA GLY A 26 -0.55 4.98 -19.03
C GLY A 26 -1.45 4.08 -18.17
N VAL A 27 -2.63 4.62 -17.85
CA VAL A 27 -3.60 3.98 -16.94
C VAL A 27 -4.11 2.63 -17.45
N GLU A 28 -4.32 2.49 -18.76
CA GLU A 28 -4.91 1.29 -19.37
C GLU A 28 -3.99 0.08 -19.22
N ILE A 29 -2.72 0.21 -19.65
CA ILE A 29 -1.74 -0.88 -19.58
C ILE A 29 -1.43 -1.24 -18.12
N VAL A 30 -1.30 -0.26 -17.22
CA VAL A 30 -1.07 -0.52 -15.80
C VAL A 30 -2.28 -1.19 -15.14
N SER A 31 -3.51 -0.77 -15.44
CA SER A 31 -4.73 -1.41 -14.93
C SER A 31 -4.85 -2.86 -15.40
N ILE A 32 -4.65 -3.12 -16.70
CA ILE A 32 -4.68 -4.47 -17.25
C ILE A 32 -3.59 -5.33 -16.58
N SER A 33 -2.37 -4.81 -16.44
CA SER A 33 -1.26 -5.51 -15.80
C SER A 33 -1.57 -5.86 -14.33
N LEU A 34 -2.14 -4.92 -13.57
CA LEU A 34 -2.53 -5.15 -12.18
C LEU A 34 -3.65 -6.17 -12.05
N ILE A 35 -4.68 -6.11 -12.89
CA ILE A 35 -5.78 -7.09 -12.91
C ILE A 35 -5.23 -8.48 -13.26
N THR A 36 -4.35 -8.59 -14.27
CA THR A 36 -3.67 -9.85 -14.61
C THR A 36 -2.84 -10.38 -13.44
N LEU A 37 -2.08 -9.53 -12.75
CA LEU A 37 -1.32 -9.92 -11.57
C LEU A 37 -2.23 -10.38 -10.42
N VAL A 38 -3.36 -9.72 -10.17
CA VAL A 38 -4.36 -10.16 -9.19
C VAL A 38 -4.89 -11.55 -9.54
N CYS A 39 -5.24 -11.82 -10.80
CA CYS A 39 -5.68 -13.15 -11.23
C CYS A 39 -4.59 -14.22 -11.04
N VAL A 40 -3.35 -13.94 -11.44
CA VAL A 40 -2.21 -14.87 -11.28
C VAL A 40 -1.92 -15.14 -9.80
N PHE A 41 -1.83 -14.10 -8.97
CA PHE A 41 -1.53 -14.25 -7.55
C PHE A 41 -2.70 -14.83 -6.75
N ALA A 42 -3.96 -14.66 -7.18
CA ALA A 42 -5.08 -15.39 -6.59
C ALA A 42 -4.92 -16.92 -6.75
N LEU A 43 -4.45 -17.38 -7.91
CA LEU A 43 -4.12 -18.81 -8.12
C LEU A 43 -2.95 -19.26 -7.25
N VAL A 44 -1.90 -18.43 -7.12
CA VAL A 44 -0.75 -18.70 -6.22
C VAL A 44 -1.21 -18.82 -4.76
N GLU A 45 -2.08 -17.93 -4.30
CA GLU A 45 -2.64 -17.95 -2.94
C GLU A 45 -3.48 -19.20 -2.69
N VAL A 46 -4.34 -19.61 -3.64
CA VAL A 46 -5.10 -20.87 -3.56
C VAL A 46 -4.16 -22.08 -3.47
N LEU A 47 -3.09 -22.11 -4.26
CA LEU A 47 -2.10 -23.20 -4.20
C LEU A 47 -1.29 -23.17 -2.91
N ARG A 48 -0.91 -22.00 -2.40
CA ARG A 48 -0.20 -21.84 -1.13
C ARG A 48 -1.04 -22.31 0.04
N LEU A 49 -2.27 -21.82 0.16
CA LEU A 49 -3.16 -22.11 1.29
C LEU A 49 -3.67 -23.55 1.28
N LYS A 50 -3.92 -24.16 0.11
CA LYS A 50 -4.41 -25.55 0.02
C LYS A 50 -3.30 -26.61 -0.05
N LYS A 51 -2.12 -26.30 -0.61
CA LYS A 51 -1.05 -27.29 -0.87
C LYS A 51 0.30 -26.95 -0.21
N GLY A 52 0.40 -25.87 0.56
CA GLY A 52 1.66 -25.43 1.20
C GLY A 52 2.72 -24.90 0.23
N PHE A 53 2.36 -24.63 -1.02
CA PHE A 53 3.28 -24.11 -2.04
C PHE A 53 3.91 -22.78 -1.58
N LEU A 54 5.24 -22.67 -1.62
CA LEU A 54 6.00 -21.50 -1.15
C LEU A 54 5.81 -21.11 0.33
N ARG A 55 5.26 -21.98 1.20
CA ARG A 55 5.00 -21.68 2.63
C ARG A 55 6.24 -21.19 3.39
N SER A 56 7.44 -21.63 3.02
CA SER A 56 8.74 -21.25 3.63
C SER A 56 9.18 -19.79 3.39
N VAL A 57 8.53 -19.08 2.46
CA VAL A 57 8.81 -17.66 2.16
C VAL A 57 8.12 -16.71 3.17
N PHE A 58 7.00 -17.14 3.74
CA PHE A 58 6.12 -16.33 4.59
C PHE A 58 6.42 -16.52 6.09
N ARG A 59 6.12 -15.49 6.89
CA ARG A 59 6.21 -15.59 8.37
C ARG A 59 5.18 -16.58 8.89
N ASP A 60 5.44 -17.20 10.03
CA ASP A 60 4.60 -18.30 10.56
C ASP A 60 3.12 -17.91 10.74
N HIS A 61 2.85 -16.64 11.10
CA HIS A 61 1.49 -16.08 11.21
C HIS A 61 0.84 -15.62 9.89
N GLU A 62 1.61 -15.54 8.79
CA GLU A 62 1.16 -15.22 7.43
C GLU A 62 0.91 -16.49 6.59
N GLN A 63 1.46 -17.64 7.00
CA GLN A 63 1.41 -18.89 6.24
C GLN A 63 -0.01 -19.43 6.00
N GLU A 64 -0.97 -19.08 6.85
CA GLU A 64 -2.35 -19.60 6.84
C GLU A 64 -3.42 -18.54 6.52
N LYS A 65 -2.98 -17.31 6.23
CA LYS A 65 -3.83 -16.18 5.84
C LYS A 65 -3.42 -15.68 4.47
N VAL A 66 -4.31 -14.96 3.77
CA VAL A 66 -3.96 -14.28 2.51
C VAL A 66 -2.81 -13.30 2.76
N GLY A 67 -1.83 -13.27 1.86
CA GLY A 67 -0.61 -12.47 2.04
C GLY A 67 -0.83 -10.99 1.79
N ALA A 68 -0.19 -10.13 2.59
CA ALA A 68 -0.23 -8.66 2.50
C ALA A 68 -0.06 -8.13 1.06
N TYR A 69 0.87 -8.71 0.30
CA TYR A 69 1.15 -8.34 -1.09
C TYR A 69 -0.07 -8.46 -2.02
N PHE A 70 -0.97 -9.42 -1.76
CA PHE A 70 -2.19 -9.62 -2.54
C PHE A 70 -3.21 -8.51 -2.26
N TYR A 71 -3.29 -8.04 -1.01
CA TYR A 71 -4.13 -6.89 -0.66
C TYR A 71 -3.63 -5.59 -1.31
N SER A 72 -2.31 -5.35 -1.36
CA SER A 72 -1.73 -4.22 -2.11
C SER A 72 -2.10 -4.28 -3.59
N LEU A 73 -1.89 -5.44 -4.24
CA LEU A 73 -2.21 -5.66 -5.65
C LEU A 73 -3.70 -5.43 -5.94
N LEU A 74 -4.57 -5.99 -5.08
CA LEU A 74 -6.02 -5.85 -5.22
C LEU A 74 -6.46 -4.39 -5.10
N VAL A 75 -5.97 -3.63 -4.11
CA VAL A 75 -6.33 -2.21 -4.00
C VAL A 75 -5.80 -1.41 -5.16
N PHE A 76 -4.55 -1.60 -5.57
CA PHE A 76 -4.02 -0.86 -6.72
C PHE A 76 -4.81 -1.18 -7.99
N ALA A 77 -5.18 -2.45 -8.24
CA ALA A 77 -6.06 -2.83 -9.35
C ALA A 77 -7.45 -2.16 -9.28
N LEU A 78 -7.98 -1.93 -8.08
CA LEU A 78 -9.25 -1.23 -7.86
C LEU A 78 -9.14 0.29 -8.03
N ILE A 79 -8.13 0.95 -7.43
CA ILE A 79 -8.07 2.43 -7.44
C ILE A 79 -7.55 3.00 -8.76
N THR A 80 -6.64 2.28 -9.45
CA THR A 80 -5.98 2.76 -10.68
C THR A 80 -6.95 3.18 -11.80
N PRO A 81 -7.97 2.38 -12.18
CA PRO A 81 -8.86 2.76 -13.28
C PRO A 81 -9.99 3.73 -12.89
N PHE A 82 -10.31 3.87 -11.59
CA PHE A 82 -11.51 4.61 -11.14
C PHE A 82 -11.21 5.95 -10.46
N PHE A 83 -9.96 6.25 -10.12
CA PHE A 83 -9.58 7.47 -9.41
C PHE A 83 -8.53 8.28 -10.17
N GLN A 84 -8.44 9.57 -9.84
CA GLN A 84 -7.54 10.51 -10.51
C GLN A 84 -6.07 10.18 -10.20
N LYS A 85 -5.18 10.39 -11.18
CA LYS A 85 -3.75 10.05 -11.10
C LYS A 85 -3.11 10.51 -9.78
N GLU A 86 -3.39 11.73 -9.36
CA GLU A 86 -2.80 12.32 -8.16
C GLU A 86 -3.27 11.63 -6.88
N ALA A 87 -4.56 11.22 -6.81
CA ALA A 87 -5.11 10.49 -5.67
C ALA A 87 -4.42 9.12 -5.53
N VAL A 88 -4.29 8.41 -6.64
CA VAL A 88 -3.64 7.10 -6.70
C VAL A 88 -2.14 7.20 -6.37
N PHE A 89 -1.45 8.24 -6.86
CA PHE A 89 -0.03 8.44 -6.56
C PHE A 89 0.21 8.77 -5.08
N VAL A 90 -0.65 9.56 -4.44
CA VAL A 90 -0.59 9.81 -2.99
C VAL A 90 -0.87 8.52 -2.20
N ALA A 91 -1.85 7.72 -2.63
CA ALA A 91 -2.17 6.44 -2.01
C ALA A 91 -1.02 5.42 -2.10
N VAL A 92 -0.47 5.22 -3.30
CA VAL A 92 0.70 4.34 -3.55
C VAL A 92 1.92 4.84 -2.76
N THR A 93 2.20 6.15 -2.76
CA THR A 93 3.29 6.73 -1.97
C THR A 93 3.12 6.43 -0.48
N THR A 94 1.91 6.60 0.06
CA THR A 94 1.64 6.39 1.49
C THR A 94 1.71 4.91 1.88
N ALA A 95 1.20 4.01 1.03
CA ALA A 95 1.23 2.57 1.27
C ALA A 95 2.63 1.96 1.08
N ILE A 96 3.39 2.40 0.07
CA ILE A 96 4.71 1.84 -0.24
C ILE A 96 5.82 2.52 0.57
N VAL A 97 5.92 3.85 0.50
CA VAL A 97 6.98 4.58 1.22
C VAL A 97 6.63 4.70 2.70
N GLY A 98 5.43 5.18 3.01
CA GLY A 98 4.97 5.39 4.37
C GLY A 98 5.06 4.14 5.23
N ASP A 99 4.33 3.06 4.88
CA ASP A 99 4.45 1.81 5.64
C ASP A 99 5.84 1.15 5.47
N GLY A 100 6.55 1.41 4.37
CA GLY A 100 7.96 1.04 4.22
C GLY A 100 8.79 1.51 5.43
N PHE A 101 8.78 2.81 5.71
CA PHE A 101 9.47 3.42 6.85
C PHE A 101 8.83 3.13 8.21
N ALA A 102 7.49 3.00 8.28
CA ALA A 102 6.80 2.56 9.50
C ALA A 102 7.26 1.17 9.93
N GLY A 103 7.31 0.23 9.00
CA GLY A 103 7.77 -1.14 9.20
C GLY A 103 9.26 -1.22 9.58
N ILE A 104 10.12 -0.39 8.99
CA ILE A 104 11.52 -0.27 9.43
C ILE A 104 11.59 0.23 10.89
N SER A 105 10.78 1.22 11.25
CA SER A 105 10.73 1.74 12.63
C SER A 105 10.25 0.69 13.63
N LYS A 106 9.21 -0.08 13.28
CA LYS A 106 8.73 -1.25 14.05
C LYS A 106 9.83 -2.32 14.20
N MET A 107 10.54 -2.67 13.11
CA MET A 107 11.66 -3.62 13.11
C MET A 107 12.80 -3.20 14.06
N LEU A 108 13.07 -1.90 14.17
CA LEU A 108 14.09 -1.34 15.08
C LEU A 108 13.60 -1.20 16.54
N GLY A 109 12.43 -1.75 16.89
CA GLY A 109 11.82 -1.66 18.22
C GLY A 109 11.23 -0.28 18.55
N LYS A 110 11.12 0.62 17.56
CA LYS A 110 10.66 2.01 17.74
C LYS A 110 9.21 2.19 17.32
N GLU A 111 8.30 1.36 17.84
CA GLU A 111 6.87 1.39 17.46
C GLU A 111 6.22 2.77 17.64
N ARG A 112 6.56 3.49 18.73
CA ARG A 112 6.00 4.82 19.04
C ARG A 112 6.25 5.88 17.96
N VAL A 113 7.30 5.74 17.15
CA VAL A 113 7.62 6.68 16.06
C VAL A 113 7.23 6.13 14.68
N ALA A 114 6.68 4.92 14.59
CA ALA A 114 6.39 4.29 13.29
C ALA A 114 5.41 5.12 12.44
N SER A 115 4.29 5.57 13.00
CA SER A 115 3.35 6.44 12.27
C SER A 115 3.91 7.85 12.03
N VAL A 116 4.89 8.32 12.81
CA VAL A 116 5.60 9.58 12.54
C VAL A 116 6.54 9.41 11.34
N ALA A 117 7.26 8.29 11.26
CA ALA A 117 8.08 7.93 10.11
C ALA A 117 7.21 7.72 8.85
N MET A 118 6.04 7.11 8.98
CA MET A 118 5.03 6.99 7.91
C MET A 118 4.62 8.36 7.38
N PHE A 119 4.17 9.26 8.27
CA PHE A 119 3.71 10.58 7.91
C PHE A 119 4.80 11.40 7.22
N ILE A 120 5.99 11.51 7.85
CA ILE A 120 7.10 12.32 7.32
C ILE A 120 7.58 11.78 5.98
N SER A 121 7.81 10.47 5.85
CA SER A 121 8.31 9.90 4.59
C SER A 121 7.29 10.03 3.45
N SER A 122 6.00 9.80 3.73
CA SER A 122 4.92 10.02 2.75
C SER A 122 4.83 11.48 2.33
N LEU A 123 4.88 12.41 3.28
CA LEU A 123 4.85 13.86 3.03
C LEU A 123 6.06 14.31 2.19
N SER A 124 7.26 13.86 2.52
CA SER A 124 8.48 14.15 1.76
C SER A 124 8.41 13.61 0.34
N THR A 125 7.96 12.37 0.12
CA THR A 125 7.85 11.83 -1.24
C THR A 125 6.73 12.49 -2.04
N VAL A 126 5.56 12.77 -1.45
CA VAL A 126 4.47 13.52 -2.12
C VAL A 126 4.91 14.94 -2.49
N TYR A 127 5.75 15.59 -1.67
CA TYR A 127 6.39 16.86 -2.02
C TYR A 127 7.36 16.73 -3.20
N LEU A 128 8.24 15.72 -3.19
CA LEU A 128 9.20 15.47 -4.28
C LEU A 128 8.50 15.12 -5.61
N LEU A 129 7.30 14.54 -5.57
CA LEU A 129 6.46 14.29 -6.75
C LEU A 129 5.68 15.53 -7.23
N GLY A 130 5.82 16.68 -6.57
CA GLY A 130 5.07 17.91 -6.90
C GLY A 130 3.57 17.83 -6.58
N LEU A 131 3.14 16.84 -5.80
CA LEU A 131 1.73 16.58 -5.51
C LEU A 131 1.24 17.22 -4.19
N LEU A 132 2.12 17.85 -3.42
CA LEU A 132 1.80 18.42 -2.11
C LEU A 132 0.78 19.57 -2.23
N ASN A 133 -0.40 19.34 -1.65
CA ASN A 133 -1.47 20.32 -1.47
C ASN A 133 -2.30 19.99 -0.21
N PHE A 134 -3.32 20.79 0.07
CA PHE A 134 -4.22 20.60 1.22
C PHE A 134 -4.83 19.18 1.26
N PHE A 135 -5.39 18.70 0.15
CA PHE A 135 -6.04 17.38 0.08
C PHE A 135 -5.03 16.23 0.24
N SER A 136 -3.81 16.34 -0.30
CA SER A 136 -2.77 15.33 -0.05
C SER A 136 -2.35 15.27 1.42
N LEU A 137 -2.29 16.41 2.10
CA LEU A 137 -1.94 16.46 3.53
C LEU A 137 -2.98 15.71 4.36
N PHE A 138 -4.27 15.95 4.12
CA PHE A 138 -5.36 15.22 4.78
C PHE A 138 -5.38 13.74 4.42
N ALA A 139 -5.11 13.37 3.16
CA ALA A 139 -5.02 11.99 2.72
C ALA A 139 -3.91 11.21 3.46
N ILE A 140 -2.69 11.77 3.52
CA ILE A 140 -1.55 11.19 4.26
C ILE A 140 -1.87 11.08 5.76
N LEU A 141 -2.51 12.11 6.33
CA LEU A 141 -2.84 12.14 7.76
C LEU A 141 -3.91 11.09 8.10
N ALA A 142 -4.99 11.00 7.33
CA ALA A 142 -6.04 9.98 7.49
C ALA A 142 -5.49 8.55 7.32
N ALA A 143 -4.62 8.35 6.32
CA ALA A 143 -3.95 7.08 6.07
C ALA A 143 -2.97 6.67 7.19
N THR A 144 -2.28 7.66 7.79
CA THR A 144 -1.43 7.45 8.98
C THR A 144 -2.25 7.13 10.23
N LEU A 145 -3.47 7.68 10.35
CA LEU A 145 -4.37 7.35 11.46
C LEU A 145 -4.99 5.96 11.30
N VAL A 146 -5.42 5.56 10.09
CA VAL A 146 -6.02 4.23 9.86
C VAL A 146 -5.02 3.08 10.02
N GLU A 147 -3.72 3.30 9.78
CA GLU A 147 -2.64 2.34 10.10
C GLU A 147 -2.67 1.85 11.56
N ARG A 148 -3.16 2.69 12.48
CA ARG A 148 -3.29 2.34 13.90
C ARG A 148 -4.54 1.53 14.21
N VAL A 149 -5.52 1.50 13.32
CA VAL A 149 -6.84 0.86 13.50
C VAL A 149 -6.76 -0.60 13.04
N LYS A 150 -6.35 -1.49 13.94
CA LYS A 150 -6.18 -2.94 13.63
C LYS A 150 -7.50 -3.72 13.54
N LYS A 151 -8.61 -3.18 14.06
CA LYS A 151 -9.93 -3.81 14.07
C LYS A 151 -11.05 -2.79 13.91
N LEU A 152 -12.13 -3.20 13.25
CA LEU A 152 -13.39 -2.47 13.17
C LEU A 152 -14.53 -3.45 13.52
N GLY A 153 -15.04 -3.37 14.75
CA GLY A 153 -15.85 -4.44 15.32
C GLY A 153 -15.08 -5.76 15.34
N ASP A 154 -15.69 -6.82 14.83
CA ASP A 154 -15.08 -8.16 14.74
C ASP A 154 -14.11 -8.32 13.55
N LEU A 155 -14.12 -7.39 12.59
CA LEU A 155 -13.27 -7.44 11.40
C LEU A 155 -11.85 -6.99 11.74
N MET A 156 -10.86 -7.85 11.49
CA MET A 156 -9.45 -7.44 11.43
C MET A 156 -9.22 -6.64 10.14
N LEU A 157 -8.72 -5.41 10.28
CA LEU A 157 -8.34 -4.60 9.13
C LEU A 157 -6.94 -4.97 8.67
N GLU A 158 -6.74 -4.94 7.36
CA GLU A 158 -5.44 -5.15 6.72
C GLU A 158 -4.93 -3.77 6.24
N ASP A 159 -3.70 -3.42 6.62
CA ASP A 159 -3.14 -2.08 6.41
C ASP A 159 -2.81 -1.81 4.94
N ASN A 160 -2.26 -2.79 4.23
CA ASN A 160 -2.01 -2.75 2.78
C ASN A 160 -3.28 -2.61 1.93
N PHE A 161 -4.45 -2.97 2.48
CA PHE A 161 -5.76 -2.68 1.90
C PHE A 161 -6.29 -1.30 2.32
N THR A 162 -6.35 -1.04 3.62
CA THR A 162 -7.08 0.12 4.18
C THR A 162 -6.34 1.44 4.02
N VAL A 163 -5.03 1.48 4.19
CA VAL A 163 -4.20 2.69 4.04
C VAL A 163 -4.34 3.30 2.65
N PRO A 164 -4.11 2.58 1.53
CA PRO A 164 -4.28 3.15 0.19
C PRO A 164 -5.73 3.51 -0.15
N ILE A 165 -6.74 2.74 0.28
CA ILE A 165 -8.15 3.10 0.05
C ILE A 165 -8.51 4.42 0.76
N VAL A 166 -8.21 4.55 2.06
CA VAL A 166 -8.52 5.76 2.83
C VAL A 166 -7.80 6.98 2.26
N SER A 167 -6.51 6.82 1.90
CA SER A 167 -5.73 7.88 1.25
C SER A 167 -6.38 8.34 -0.06
N THR A 168 -6.79 7.40 -0.91
CA THR A 168 -7.46 7.69 -2.20
C THR A 168 -8.77 8.43 -1.98
N ILE A 169 -9.67 7.90 -1.13
CA ILE A 169 -11.00 8.48 -0.86
C ILE A 169 -10.87 9.91 -0.31
N VAL A 170 -9.99 10.13 0.66
CA VAL A 170 -9.80 11.45 1.27
C VAL A 170 -9.20 12.45 0.29
N TYR A 171 -8.25 12.04 -0.57
CA TYR A 171 -7.76 12.91 -1.63
C TYR A 171 -8.88 13.27 -2.62
N SER A 172 -9.68 12.29 -3.04
CA SER A 172 -10.68 12.49 -4.09
C SER A 172 -11.86 13.38 -3.72
N VAL A 173 -12.02 13.75 -2.45
CA VAL A 173 -12.87 14.87 -2.02
C VAL A 173 -12.55 16.14 -2.83
N LYS A 174 -11.27 16.36 -3.18
CA LYS A 174 -10.82 17.43 -4.09
C LYS A 174 -11.66 17.56 -5.36
N TYR A 175 -12.04 16.44 -6.00
CA TYR A 175 -12.76 16.46 -7.27
C TYR A 175 -14.28 16.54 -7.08
N ILE A 176 -14.78 16.30 -5.88
CA ILE A 176 -16.17 16.56 -5.50
C ILE A 176 -16.36 18.04 -5.16
N SER A 177 -15.39 18.67 -4.50
CA SER A 177 -15.44 20.09 -4.10
C SER A 177 -15.14 21.11 -5.21
N ASN A 178 -14.89 20.66 -6.44
CA ASN A 178 -14.69 21.50 -7.62
C ASN A 178 -15.86 21.39 -8.63
N VAL A 179 -17.01 20.89 -8.17
CA VAL A 179 -18.31 20.87 -8.85
C VAL A 179 -19.27 21.77 -8.10
#